data_AF-A0A8H1L5W6-F1
#
_entry.id   AF-A0A8H1L5W6-F1
#
_cell.length_a   1.000
_cell.length_b   1.000
_cell.length_c   1.000
_cell.angle_alpha   90.00
_cell.angle_beta   90.00
_cell.angle_gamma   90.00
#
_symmetry.space_group_name_H-M   'P 1'
#
loop_
_entity.id
_entity.type
_entity.pdbx_description
1 polymer ?
#
loop_
_entity_poly.entity_id
_entity_poly.type
_entity_poly.pdbx_seq_one_letter_code
_entity_poly.pdbx_strand_id
1 'polypeptide(L)'
;MLAAMPVSPARPPSQDAATVAPATSCAAPRVRDDACPGALRLHQADDGALARIRVPGGILDAGQAAALAEAADRLGDGELHLTSRGNIQLRGLAPESGRELAALLTDAGLLPSRAHERVRNIVASPLSGLDGAGHRDIRPWLTRLDKLLCESEEAQGLSGRFLFALDDGRGDVAALGADVTLLAVRDGGALLLLDGATQALRIDGTDEDRAPAAALTAALTFLRVAREDGVRAWRVRELPDGADALLHRLVARHLDGDATTVAVPGAAGAVPPAAVDAVPPAAADAVPPTAAAAPASSGPPPGLVRPGTPDGSADLADAGADTTDAGADTTDADTVALSVLAPLGRLTVAQWRLLARTAGEQGAGELRVTPWRGVVLPGLVPSRAAALRATLDAAGLVTDPGSAWRGVGACAGRPGCGRALADVRADAAACLKDDGPANGGGSATRGDPASGGGPATGRFPAAGPATGRASTTGEGSTTGGAPTTDEPLPVYWSGCTRRCGQPRGARVEVVAAPDGYHVATVAPGAEPGPGAPATGRLVPFGAPRQLAPAVAAARFRADPQQAGTAPSRPAPTPDLPTTTTDRPTDDDES
;
A
#
# COMPACT_ATOMS: atom_id res chain seq x y z
N MET A 1 59.95 -32.24 -32.42
CA MET A 1 59.84 -31.36 -33.61
C MET A 1 58.48 -30.71 -33.61
N LEU A 2 58.43 -29.46 -34.04
CA LEU A 2 57.31 -28.51 -34.03
C LEU A 2 56.08 -28.91 -34.87
N ALA A 3 54.96 -28.27 -34.47
CA ALA A 3 53.83 -27.75 -35.26
C ALA A 3 52.71 -28.70 -35.74
N ALA A 4 51.47 -28.42 -35.33
CA ALA A 4 50.48 -27.65 -36.12
C ALA A 4 49.13 -27.53 -35.39
N MET A 5 48.51 -26.35 -35.47
CA MET A 5 47.14 -26.01 -35.02
C MET A 5 46.07 -26.58 -35.97
N PRO A 6 44.79 -26.66 -35.55
CA PRO A 6 43.77 -26.05 -36.40
C PRO A 6 42.59 -25.34 -35.69
N VAL A 7 42.37 -24.10 -36.17
CA VAL A 7 41.13 -23.47 -36.69
C VAL A 7 39.82 -23.54 -35.87
N SER A 8 39.40 -22.36 -35.39
CA SER A 8 38.05 -22.04 -34.88
C SER A 8 37.00 -21.94 -36.01
N PRO A 9 35.75 -22.40 -35.82
CA PRO A 9 34.67 -22.16 -36.78
C PRO A 9 34.06 -20.76 -36.64
N ALA A 10 33.61 -20.25 -37.79
CA ALA A 10 33.20 -18.88 -38.08
C ALA A 10 31.91 -18.41 -37.39
N ARG A 11 31.86 -17.08 -37.21
CA ARG A 11 30.74 -16.28 -36.69
C ARG A 11 29.66 -16.09 -37.79
N PRO A 12 28.36 -16.28 -37.51
CA PRO A 12 27.30 -15.93 -38.47
C PRO A 12 27.09 -14.40 -38.52
N PRO A 13 26.59 -13.88 -39.65
CA PRO A 13 26.57 -12.45 -39.97
C PRO A 13 25.56 -11.66 -39.13
N SER A 14 25.93 -10.41 -38.84
CA SER A 14 25.07 -9.36 -38.28
C SER A 14 23.88 -9.11 -39.19
N GLN A 15 22.67 -9.28 -38.67
CA GLN A 15 21.46 -8.79 -39.33
C GLN A 15 21.14 -7.39 -38.82
N ASP A 16 21.10 -6.48 -39.78
CA ASP A 16 20.73 -5.08 -39.63
C ASP A 16 19.32 -4.90 -39.07
N ALA A 17 19.19 -3.82 -38.30
CA ALA A 17 17.97 -3.36 -37.67
C ALA A 17 16.90 -2.99 -38.70
N ALA A 18 15.84 -3.79 -38.76
CA ALA A 18 14.54 -3.37 -39.25
C ALA A 18 13.63 -3.14 -38.03
N THR A 19 13.22 -1.89 -37.86
CA THR A 19 12.35 -1.38 -36.81
C THR A 19 11.01 -2.11 -36.78
N VAL A 20 10.81 -2.95 -35.76
CA VAL A 20 9.50 -3.46 -35.34
C VAL A 20 9.27 -2.94 -33.92
N ALA A 21 8.14 -2.27 -33.71
CA ALA A 21 7.69 -1.80 -32.40
C ALA A 21 7.68 -2.96 -31.38
N PRO A 22 8.08 -2.75 -30.11
CA PRO A 22 8.18 -3.87 -29.18
C PRO A 22 6.78 -4.40 -28.85
N ALA A 23 6.55 -5.65 -29.25
CA ALA A 23 5.45 -6.45 -28.75
C ALA A 23 5.54 -6.54 -27.22
N THR A 24 4.39 -6.40 -26.58
CA THR A 24 4.12 -6.53 -25.15
C THR A 24 4.91 -7.69 -24.55
N SER A 25 5.71 -7.42 -23.52
CA SER A 25 6.63 -8.40 -22.95
C SER A 25 5.87 -9.59 -22.35
N CYS A 26 5.83 -10.72 -23.05
CA CYS A 26 5.52 -12.01 -22.45
C CYS A 26 6.56 -12.31 -21.36
N ALA A 27 6.11 -12.54 -20.13
CA ALA A 27 6.98 -12.96 -19.05
C ALA A 27 7.58 -14.34 -19.40
N ALA A 28 8.91 -14.48 -19.29
CA ALA A 28 9.58 -15.75 -19.52
C ALA A 28 9.00 -16.87 -18.62
N PRO A 29 8.85 -18.12 -19.14
CA PRO A 29 8.26 -19.22 -18.39
C PRO A 29 9.01 -19.47 -17.07
N ARG A 30 8.26 -19.59 -15.98
CA ARG A 30 8.82 -19.77 -14.62
C ARG A 30 9.30 -21.22 -14.44
N VAL A 31 10.58 -21.38 -14.07
CA VAL A 31 11.21 -22.70 -13.83
C VAL A 31 11.10 -23.17 -12.37
N ARG A 32 10.75 -22.29 -11.42
CA ARG A 32 10.71 -22.60 -9.98
C ARG A 32 9.29 -22.65 -9.42
N ASP A 33 9.08 -23.49 -8.41
CA ASP A 33 7.83 -23.56 -7.64
C ASP A 33 7.62 -22.32 -6.76
N ASP A 34 6.36 -22.10 -6.36
CA ASP A 34 6.00 -20.95 -5.52
C ASP A 34 6.63 -21.04 -4.13
N ALA A 35 7.57 -20.13 -3.86
CA ALA A 35 8.26 -19.98 -2.58
C ALA A 35 7.56 -19.00 -1.62
N CYS A 36 6.30 -18.64 -1.88
CA CYS A 36 5.55 -17.75 -1.01
C CYS A 36 5.42 -18.35 0.41
N PRO A 37 5.77 -17.60 1.47
CA PRO A 37 5.65 -18.05 2.85
C PRO A 37 4.18 -18.28 3.23
N GLY A 38 3.98 -19.26 4.09
CA GLY A 38 2.73 -19.53 4.81
C GLY A 38 2.95 -19.52 6.32
N ALA A 39 1.91 -19.89 7.06
CA ALA A 39 1.97 -20.15 8.49
C ALA A 39 2.54 -21.53 8.80
N LEU A 40 2.36 -22.51 7.91
CA LEU A 40 2.88 -23.88 8.06
C LEU A 40 4.18 -24.11 7.28
N ARG A 41 4.43 -23.29 6.26
CA ARG A 41 5.66 -23.30 5.48
C ARG A 41 6.41 -21.98 5.66
N LEU A 42 7.31 -21.99 6.63
CA LEU A 42 8.18 -20.85 6.91
C LEU A 42 9.13 -20.60 5.72
N HIS A 43 9.51 -19.34 5.53
CA HIS A 43 10.50 -18.94 4.56
C HIS A 43 11.75 -18.43 5.27
N GLN A 44 12.92 -18.91 4.89
CA GLN A 44 14.17 -18.44 5.48
C GLN A 44 14.53 -17.06 4.93
N ALA A 45 14.63 -16.08 5.82
CA ALA A 45 15.22 -14.77 5.55
C ALA A 45 16.48 -14.57 6.40
N ASP A 46 17.16 -13.45 6.16
CA ASP A 46 18.42 -13.08 6.82
C ASP A 46 18.23 -12.73 8.30
N ASP A 47 17.03 -12.28 8.68
CA ASP A 47 16.64 -12.01 10.07
C ASP A 47 16.09 -13.25 10.78
N GLY A 48 16.06 -14.42 10.14
CA GLY A 48 15.45 -15.64 10.65
C GLY A 48 14.33 -16.16 9.75
N ALA A 49 13.68 -17.25 10.17
CA ALA A 49 12.52 -17.74 9.44
C ALA A 49 11.35 -16.75 9.59
N LEU A 50 10.53 -16.65 8.56
CA LEU A 50 9.34 -15.80 8.57
C LEU A 50 8.08 -16.61 8.27
N ALA A 51 7.04 -16.33 9.02
CA ALA A 51 5.69 -16.82 8.79
C ALA A 51 4.82 -15.69 8.24
N ARG A 52 3.87 -16.05 7.39
CA ARG A 52 2.81 -15.13 6.95
C ARG A 52 1.47 -15.71 7.38
N ILE A 53 0.75 -14.96 8.20
CA ILE A 53 -0.57 -15.33 8.68
C ILE A 53 -1.59 -14.68 7.74
N ARG A 54 -2.52 -15.49 7.25
CA ARG A 54 -3.65 -15.06 6.43
C ARG A 54 -4.72 -14.49 7.34
N VAL A 55 -5.18 -13.27 7.04
CA VAL A 55 -6.22 -12.60 7.82
C VAL A 55 -7.29 -12.09 6.85
N PRO A 56 -8.32 -12.90 6.52
CA PRO A 56 -9.37 -12.52 5.59
C PRO A 56 -10.00 -11.17 5.96
N GLY A 57 -10.03 -10.24 5.02
CA GLY A 57 -10.49 -8.87 5.21
C GLY A 57 -9.64 -8.01 6.16
N GLY A 58 -8.54 -8.55 6.68
CA GLY A 58 -7.79 -7.95 7.78
C GLY A 58 -8.50 -8.03 9.13
N ILE A 59 -9.62 -8.76 9.23
CA ILE A 59 -10.46 -8.79 10.43
C ILE A 59 -9.92 -9.81 11.43
N LEU A 60 -9.75 -9.38 12.68
CA LEU A 60 -9.33 -10.21 13.81
C LEU A 60 -10.22 -9.91 15.00
N ASP A 61 -10.65 -10.95 15.71
CA ASP A 61 -11.18 -10.76 17.05
C ASP A 61 -10.05 -10.47 18.07
N ALA A 62 -10.42 -9.96 19.23
CA ALA A 62 -9.45 -9.60 20.27
C ALA A 62 -8.62 -10.82 20.79
N GLY A 63 -9.19 -12.03 20.78
CA GLY A 63 -8.51 -13.26 21.18
C GLY A 63 -7.47 -13.70 20.16
N GLN A 64 -7.83 -13.68 18.88
CA GLN A 64 -6.91 -13.89 17.76
C GLN A 64 -5.76 -12.89 17.77
N ALA A 65 -6.06 -11.61 18.01
CA ALA A 65 -5.03 -10.60 18.16
C ALA A 65 -4.11 -10.89 19.35
N ALA A 66 -4.65 -11.29 20.51
CA ALA A 66 -3.84 -11.67 21.67
C ALA A 66 -2.91 -12.88 21.37
N ALA A 67 -3.41 -13.90 20.67
CA ALA A 67 -2.62 -15.07 20.27
C ALA A 67 -1.46 -14.70 19.32
N LEU A 68 -1.67 -13.75 18.41
CA LEU A 68 -0.60 -13.24 17.56
C LEU A 68 0.46 -12.47 18.35
N ALA A 69 0.05 -11.73 19.39
CA ALA A 69 0.97 -11.07 20.31
C ALA A 69 1.86 -12.11 21.02
N GLU A 70 1.23 -13.18 21.53
CA GLU A 70 1.92 -14.28 22.17
C GLU A 70 2.89 -14.98 21.23
N ALA A 71 2.48 -15.27 19.99
CA ALA A 71 3.35 -15.89 18.99
C ALA A 71 4.57 -15.01 18.65
N ALA A 72 4.37 -13.70 18.49
CA ALA A 72 5.46 -12.76 18.22
C ALA A 72 6.45 -12.66 19.39
N ASP A 73 5.94 -12.62 20.64
CA ASP A 73 6.73 -12.50 21.87
C ASP A 73 7.53 -13.77 22.19
N ARG A 74 6.91 -14.94 22.00
CA ARG A 74 7.52 -16.23 22.33
C ARG A 74 8.42 -16.78 21.24
N LEU A 75 8.01 -16.65 19.98
CA LEU A 75 8.62 -17.39 18.86
C LEU A 75 9.38 -16.50 17.89
N GLY A 76 9.05 -15.21 17.83
CA GLY A 76 9.60 -14.26 16.86
C GLY A 76 10.55 -13.24 17.47
N ASP A 77 10.70 -12.12 16.79
CA ASP A 77 11.54 -10.97 17.17
C ASP A 77 10.81 -9.95 18.06
N GLY A 78 9.64 -10.29 18.62
CA GLY A 78 8.84 -9.38 19.45
C GLY A 78 8.06 -8.33 18.66
N GLU A 79 7.95 -8.50 17.34
CA GLU A 79 7.28 -7.56 16.44
C GLU A 79 6.22 -8.24 15.57
N LEU A 80 5.18 -7.49 15.23
CA LEU A 80 4.19 -7.85 14.23
C LEU A 80 4.34 -6.91 13.03
N HIS A 81 4.42 -7.50 11.84
CA HIS A 81 4.58 -6.75 10.60
C HIS A 81 3.31 -6.75 9.77
N LEU A 82 2.64 -5.60 9.69
CA LEU A 82 1.50 -5.40 8.81
C LEU A 82 1.95 -5.34 7.35
N THR A 83 1.23 -6.02 6.46
CA THR A 83 1.60 -6.12 5.05
C THR A 83 0.70 -5.26 4.17
N SER A 84 1.16 -4.97 2.94
CA SER A 84 0.37 -4.25 1.94
C SER A 84 -0.85 -5.01 1.39
N ARG A 85 -1.21 -6.13 2.01
CA ARG A 85 -2.31 -7.01 1.61
C ARG A 85 -3.16 -7.44 2.80
N GLY A 86 -3.19 -6.66 3.87
CA GLY A 86 -4.00 -6.94 5.05
C GLY A 86 -3.60 -8.19 5.84
N ASN A 87 -2.46 -8.81 5.55
CA ASN A 87 -1.90 -9.91 6.33
C ASN A 87 -0.93 -9.41 7.39
N ILE A 88 -0.59 -10.31 8.32
CA ILE A 88 0.45 -10.14 9.34
C ILE A 88 1.64 -11.06 9.02
N GLN A 89 2.86 -10.60 9.29
CA GLN A 89 4.05 -11.44 9.29
C GLN A 89 4.70 -11.46 10.68
N LEU A 90 5.14 -12.65 11.06
CA LEU A 90 6.06 -12.86 12.17
C LEU A 90 7.44 -13.15 11.57
N ARG A 91 8.47 -12.54 12.17
CA ARG A 91 9.86 -12.61 11.73
C ARG A 91 10.74 -13.04 12.89
N GLY A 92 12.02 -13.32 12.60
CA GLY A 92 12.94 -13.79 13.63
C GLY A 92 12.62 -15.19 14.16
N LEU A 93 11.79 -15.96 13.48
CA LEU A 93 11.41 -17.30 13.95
C LEU A 93 12.63 -18.22 13.86
N ALA A 94 12.83 -19.03 14.90
CA ALA A 94 13.74 -20.16 14.79
C ALA A 94 13.19 -21.18 13.75
N PRO A 95 14.05 -21.82 12.95
CA PRO A 95 13.61 -22.78 11.92
C PRO A 95 12.69 -23.90 12.44
N GLU A 96 12.87 -24.31 13.70
CA GLU A 96 12.13 -25.34 14.41
C GLU A 96 10.77 -24.88 14.97
N SER A 97 10.53 -23.58 15.08
CA SER A 97 9.31 -23.02 15.70
C SER A 97 8.04 -23.26 14.89
N GLY A 98 8.13 -23.79 13.67
CA GLY A 98 6.98 -23.98 12.78
C GLY A 98 5.85 -24.84 13.38
N ARG A 99 6.19 -25.90 14.14
CA ARG A 99 5.16 -26.75 14.77
C ARG A 99 4.43 -26.04 15.90
N GLU A 100 5.17 -25.34 16.75
CA GLU A 100 4.61 -24.60 17.88
C GLU A 100 3.76 -23.42 17.41
N LEU A 101 4.25 -22.69 16.41
CA LEU A 101 3.48 -21.64 15.76
C LEU A 101 2.17 -22.18 15.16
N ALA A 102 2.23 -23.32 14.46
CA ALA A 102 1.05 -23.95 13.88
C ALA A 102 0.00 -24.35 14.94
N ALA A 103 0.44 -24.84 16.10
CA ALA A 103 -0.45 -25.16 17.21
C ALA A 103 -1.15 -23.90 17.74
N LEU A 104 -0.38 -22.85 18.07
CA LEU A 104 -0.93 -21.57 18.55
C LEU A 104 -1.95 -20.97 17.57
N LEU A 105 -1.63 -20.99 16.27
CA LEU A 105 -2.54 -20.46 15.24
C LEU A 105 -3.77 -21.35 15.02
N THR A 106 -3.66 -22.67 15.24
CA THR A 106 -4.82 -23.57 15.15
C THR A 106 -5.77 -23.31 16.32
N ASP A 107 -5.24 -23.22 17.54
CA ASP A 107 -6.04 -23.01 18.76
C ASP A 107 -6.74 -21.65 18.73
N ALA A 108 -6.12 -20.64 18.11
CA ALA A 108 -6.71 -19.33 17.89
C ALA A 108 -7.65 -19.23 16.67
N GLY A 109 -7.83 -20.30 15.89
CA GLY A 109 -8.66 -20.27 14.68
C GLY A 109 -8.10 -19.42 13.53
N LEU A 110 -6.78 -19.17 13.50
CA LEU A 110 -6.07 -18.38 12.49
C LEU A 110 -5.55 -19.21 11.30
N LEU A 111 -5.86 -20.51 11.28
CA LEU A 111 -5.54 -21.41 10.17
C LEU A 111 -6.84 -21.87 9.50
N PRO A 112 -7.13 -21.44 8.25
CA PRO A 112 -8.36 -21.84 7.56
C PRO A 112 -8.41 -23.36 7.31
N SER A 113 -7.29 -23.92 6.88
CA SER A 113 -6.99 -25.36 6.87
C SER A 113 -5.53 -25.56 6.47
N ARG A 114 -4.98 -26.76 6.67
CA ARG A 114 -3.61 -27.08 6.24
C ARG A 114 -3.39 -26.92 4.73
N ALA A 115 -4.40 -27.24 3.93
CA ALA A 115 -4.31 -27.16 2.47
C ALA A 115 -4.48 -25.72 1.93
N HIS A 116 -5.26 -24.89 2.63
CA HIS A 116 -5.62 -23.55 2.17
C HIS A 116 -4.84 -22.42 2.85
N GLU A 117 -3.95 -22.71 3.81
CA GLU A 117 -3.17 -21.68 4.51
C GLU A 117 -2.33 -20.80 3.56
N ARG A 118 -1.93 -21.36 2.41
CA ARG A 118 -1.18 -20.65 1.36
C ARG A 118 -2.06 -19.97 0.32
N VAL A 119 -3.33 -20.34 0.21
CA VAL A 119 -4.29 -19.57 -0.60
C VAL A 119 -4.26 -18.17 -0.04
N ARG A 120 -4.08 -17.18 -0.92
CA ARG A 120 -3.74 -15.83 -0.47
C ARG A 120 -4.88 -15.19 0.30
N ASN A 121 -4.59 -14.01 0.83
CA ASN A 121 -5.58 -13.22 1.52
C ASN A 121 -6.69 -12.72 0.59
N ILE A 122 -7.84 -12.43 1.20
CA ILE A 122 -8.88 -11.59 0.64
C ILE A 122 -8.69 -10.21 1.29
N VAL A 123 -8.35 -9.19 0.52
CA VAL A 123 -8.27 -7.82 1.03
C VAL A 123 -9.67 -7.21 0.97
N ALA A 124 -10.05 -6.42 1.97
CA ALA A 124 -11.37 -5.80 2.03
C ALA A 124 -11.27 -4.32 2.40
N SER A 125 -12.22 -3.49 1.96
CA SER A 125 -12.34 -2.10 2.40
C SER A 125 -12.45 -2.04 3.94
N PRO A 126 -11.45 -1.51 4.67
CA PRO A 126 -11.39 -1.62 6.12
C PRO A 126 -12.50 -0.85 6.85
N LEU A 127 -13.08 0.17 6.20
CA LEU A 127 -14.16 0.98 6.77
C LEU A 127 -15.57 0.50 6.35
N SER A 128 -15.67 -0.62 5.63
CA SER A 128 -16.97 -1.14 5.22
C SER A 128 -17.90 -1.40 6.40
N GLY A 129 -19.11 -0.85 6.32
CA GLY A 129 -20.12 -0.90 7.39
C GLY A 129 -19.83 -0.03 8.61
N LEU A 130 -18.83 0.86 8.58
CA LEU A 130 -18.46 1.70 9.75
C LEU A 130 -18.77 3.18 9.57
N ASP A 131 -18.67 3.71 8.34
CA ASP A 131 -18.71 5.15 8.07
C ASP A 131 -19.80 5.56 7.07
N GLY A 132 -20.61 4.63 6.59
CA GLY A 132 -21.67 4.91 5.61
C GLY A 132 -21.20 5.39 4.23
N ALA A 133 -19.88 5.45 3.97
CA ALA A 133 -19.36 5.93 2.69
C ALA A 133 -19.43 4.88 1.57
N GLY A 134 -19.40 3.59 1.94
CA GLY A 134 -19.54 2.46 1.01
C GLY A 134 -20.99 2.26 0.57
N HIS A 135 -21.18 1.63 -0.58
CA HIS A 135 -22.49 1.22 -1.10
C HIS A 135 -23.07 -0.01 -0.39
N ARG A 136 -22.23 -0.83 0.22
CA ARG A 136 -22.63 -2.07 0.90
C ARG A 136 -21.64 -2.46 2.00
N ASP A 137 -22.13 -3.07 3.07
CA ASP A 137 -21.26 -3.85 3.96
C ASP A 137 -20.80 -5.14 3.26
N ILE A 138 -19.50 -5.26 2.96
CA ILE A 138 -18.94 -6.40 2.22
C ILE A 138 -18.55 -7.58 3.13
N ARG A 139 -18.78 -7.51 4.45
CA ARG A 139 -18.46 -8.61 5.38
C ARG A 139 -19.20 -9.92 5.08
N PRO A 140 -20.48 -9.92 4.68
CA PRO A 140 -21.15 -11.14 4.23
C PRO A 140 -20.45 -11.77 3.01
N TRP A 141 -20.08 -10.95 2.01
CA TRP A 141 -19.31 -11.42 0.85
C TRP A 141 -17.95 -11.98 1.22
N LEU A 142 -17.24 -11.33 2.15
CA LEU A 142 -15.96 -11.81 2.66
C LEU A 142 -16.08 -13.20 3.28
N THR A 143 -17.02 -13.35 4.21
CA THR A 143 -17.25 -14.62 4.92
C THR A 143 -17.62 -15.72 3.93
N ARG A 144 -18.49 -15.40 2.97
CA ARG A 144 -18.93 -16.36 1.96
C ARG A 144 -17.82 -16.78 1.01
N LEU A 145 -17.04 -15.84 0.48
CA LEU A 145 -15.92 -16.13 -0.41
C LEU A 145 -14.84 -16.95 0.30
N ASP A 146 -14.53 -16.61 1.56
CA ASP A 146 -13.54 -17.35 2.34
C ASP A 146 -13.94 -18.83 2.53
N LYS A 147 -15.20 -19.05 2.88
CA LYS A 147 -15.79 -20.39 2.99
C LYS A 147 -15.71 -21.16 1.66
N LEU A 148 -16.15 -20.53 0.56
CA LEU A 148 -16.12 -21.12 -0.77
C LEU A 148 -14.70 -21.52 -1.20
N LEU A 149 -13.69 -20.69 -0.89
CA LEU A 149 -12.30 -21.01 -1.16
C LEU A 149 -11.81 -22.21 -0.34
N CYS A 150 -12.20 -22.32 0.93
CA CYS A 150 -11.81 -23.43 1.80
C CYS A 150 -12.50 -24.76 1.44
N GLU A 151 -13.70 -24.69 0.85
CA GLU A 151 -14.45 -25.86 0.37
C GLU A 151 -13.95 -26.38 -0.99
N SER A 152 -13.18 -25.57 -1.74
CA SER A 152 -12.73 -25.91 -3.09
C SER A 152 -11.36 -26.57 -3.12
N GLU A 153 -11.31 -27.87 -3.43
CA GLU A 153 -10.04 -28.58 -3.62
C GLU A 153 -9.18 -27.98 -4.75
N GLU A 154 -9.82 -27.50 -5.83
CA GLU A 154 -9.11 -26.90 -6.95
C GLU A 154 -8.45 -25.56 -6.55
N ALA A 155 -9.05 -24.80 -5.63
CA ALA A 155 -8.49 -23.55 -5.13
C ALA A 155 -7.16 -23.74 -4.37
N GLN A 156 -6.85 -24.95 -3.89
CA GLN A 156 -5.54 -25.29 -3.31
C GLN A 156 -4.38 -25.09 -4.30
N GLY A 157 -4.67 -25.14 -5.60
CA GLY A 157 -3.71 -24.88 -6.67
C GLY A 157 -3.33 -23.40 -6.82
N LEU A 158 -4.05 -22.48 -6.18
CA LEU A 158 -3.74 -21.05 -6.24
C LEU A 158 -2.40 -20.76 -5.58
N SER A 159 -1.55 -20.01 -6.28
CA SER A 159 -0.32 -19.49 -5.68
C SER A 159 -0.65 -18.56 -4.52
N GLY A 160 0.22 -18.53 -3.51
CA GLY A 160 0.15 -17.51 -2.46
C GLY A 160 0.46 -16.09 -2.95
N ARG A 161 0.42 -15.83 -4.25
CA ARG A 161 0.51 -14.50 -4.89
C ARG A 161 -0.81 -14.07 -5.51
N PHE A 162 -1.71 -15.01 -5.83
CA PHE A 162 -3.02 -14.73 -6.42
C PHE A 162 -3.89 -14.02 -5.39
N LEU A 163 -4.30 -12.78 -5.60
CA LEU A 163 -4.94 -11.92 -4.59
C LEU A 163 -6.42 -11.69 -4.93
N PHE A 164 -7.28 -11.71 -3.91
CA PHE A 164 -8.66 -11.24 -4.01
C PHE A 164 -8.81 -9.86 -3.35
N ALA A 165 -9.70 -9.02 -3.85
CA ALA A 165 -10.12 -7.77 -3.20
C ALA A 165 -11.64 -7.62 -3.19
N LEU A 166 -12.19 -7.13 -2.08
CA LEU A 166 -13.60 -6.80 -1.88
C LEU A 166 -13.71 -5.32 -1.54
N ASP A 167 -14.17 -4.54 -2.50
CA ASP A 167 -14.34 -3.11 -2.38
C ASP A 167 -15.82 -2.78 -2.13
N ASP A 168 -16.10 -1.97 -1.12
CA ASP A 168 -17.47 -1.61 -0.75
C ASP A 168 -18.11 -0.55 -1.66
N GLY A 169 -17.44 -0.16 -2.74
CA GLY A 169 -17.89 0.84 -3.71
C GLY A 169 -17.13 2.16 -3.60
N ARG A 170 -16.32 2.35 -2.54
CA ARG A 170 -15.50 3.55 -2.37
C ARG A 170 -14.23 3.58 -3.23
N GLY A 171 -13.84 2.44 -3.79
CA GLY A 171 -12.68 2.30 -4.69
C GLY A 171 -11.32 2.29 -3.99
N ASP A 172 -11.27 2.13 -2.67
CA ASP A 172 -10.03 2.19 -1.89
C ASP A 172 -9.14 0.97 -2.15
N VAL A 173 -9.70 -0.24 -2.15
CA VAL A 173 -8.94 -1.49 -2.35
C VAL A 173 -8.93 -1.94 -3.81
N ALA A 174 -9.86 -1.47 -4.64
CA ALA A 174 -9.87 -1.77 -6.08
C ALA A 174 -8.56 -1.35 -6.78
N ALA A 175 -7.93 -0.27 -6.32
CA ALA A 175 -6.65 0.21 -6.87
C ALA A 175 -5.43 -0.68 -6.54
N LEU A 176 -5.57 -1.67 -5.65
CA LEU A 176 -4.46 -2.54 -5.25
C LEU A 176 -4.04 -3.52 -6.35
N GLY A 177 -4.88 -3.73 -7.37
CA GLY A 177 -4.60 -4.67 -8.45
C GLY A 177 -4.61 -6.11 -7.98
N ALA A 178 -5.68 -6.50 -7.29
CA ALA A 178 -5.95 -7.90 -7.01
C ALA A 178 -6.30 -8.63 -8.31
N ASP A 179 -5.97 -9.92 -8.39
CA ASP A 179 -6.24 -10.74 -9.58
C ASP A 179 -7.74 -10.85 -9.86
N VAL A 180 -8.54 -10.87 -8.80
CA VAL A 180 -10.00 -10.79 -8.84
C VAL A 180 -10.45 -9.75 -7.81
N THR A 181 -11.18 -8.74 -8.27
CA THR A 181 -11.79 -7.71 -7.40
C THR A 181 -13.30 -7.74 -7.55
N LEU A 182 -14.04 -7.75 -6.45
CA LEU A 182 -15.47 -7.42 -6.44
C LEU A 182 -15.61 -5.97 -5.96
N LEU A 183 -16.18 -5.12 -6.79
CA LEU A 183 -16.50 -3.73 -6.47
C LEU A 183 -18.02 -3.61 -6.31
N ALA A 184 -18.49 -3.30 -5.11
CA ALA A 184 -19.92 -3.11 -4.86
C ALA A 184 -20.47 -1.90 -5.64
N VAL A 185 -21.70 -2.03 -6.13
CA VAL A 185 -22.43 -0.97 -6.81
C VAL A 185 -23.76 -0.68 -6.10
N ARG A 186 -24.34 0.49 -6.35
CA ARG A 186 -25.47 1.04 -5.56
C ARG A 186 -26.75 0.23 -5.61
N ASP A 187 -26.98 -0.51 -6.69
CA ASP A 187 -28.14 -1.39 -6.84
C ASP A 187 -27.99 -2.71 -6.05
N GLY A 188 -26.97 -2.82 -5.20
CA GLY A 188 -26.69 -4.01 -4.39
C GLY A 188 -25.96 -5.12 -5.16
N GLY A 189 -25.60 -4.92 -6.42
CA GLY A 189 -24.77 -5.88 -7.16
C GLY A 189 -23.27 -5.65 -7.00
N ALA A 190 -22.48 -6.31 -7.87
CA ALA A 190 -21.04 -6.13 -7.99
C ALA A 190 -20.59 -5.89 -9.45
N LEU A 191 -19.43 -5.26 -9.60
CA LEU A 191 -18.57 -5.41 -10.75
C LEU A 191 -17.42 -6.35 -10.38
N LEU A 192 -17.22 -7.42 -11.16
CA LEU A 192 -16.04 -8.28 -11.07
C LEU A 192 -14.98 -7.80 -12.05
N LEU A 193 -13.84 -7.38 -11.51
CA LEU A 193 -12.67 -6.88 -12.24
C LEU A 193 -11.54 -7.90 -12.18
N LEU A 194 -10.83 -8.07 -13.30
CA LEU A 194 -9.61 -8.88 -13.38
C LEU A 194 -8.39 -7.97 -13.59
N ASP A 195 -7.27 -8.25 -12.91
CA ASP A 195 -6.05 -7.43 -13.01
C ASP A 195 -5.53 -7.37 -14.46
N GLY A 196 -5.66 -6.21 -15.10
CA GLY A 196 -5.25 -5.97 -16.48
C GLY A 196 -6.35 -6.16 -17.53
N ALA A 197 -7.60 -6.42 -17.13
CA ALA A 197 -8.73 -6.45 -18.06
C ALA A 197 -9.23 -5.02 -18.34
N THR A 198 -9.70 -4.80 -19.56
CA THR A 198 -10.35 -3.56 -20.01
C THR A 198 -11.86 -3.58 -19.78
N GLN A 199 -12.41 -4.76 -19.46
CA GLN A 199 -13.83 -4.96 -19.17
C GLN A 199 -14.04 -5.56 -17.77
N ALA A 200 -15.23 -5.30 -17.24
CA ALA A 200 -15.75 -5.85 -15.99
C ALA A 200 -16.97 -6.75 -16.28
N LEU A 201 -17.19 -7.74 -15.42
CA LEU A 201 -18.43 -8.51 -15.42
C LEU A 201 -19.41 -7.93 -14.40
N ARG A 202 -20.61 -7.55 -14.83
CA ARG A 202 -21.71 -7.13 -13.96
C ARG A 202 -22.38 -8.35 -13.34
N ILE A 203 -22.54 -8.34 -12.02
CA ILE A 203 -23.22 -9.38 -11.25
C ILE A 203 -24.36 -8.74 -10.49
N ASP A 204 -25.61 -9.05 -10.85
CA ASP A 204 -26.78 -8.49 -10.17
C ASP A 204 -26.79 -8.80 -8.66
N GLY A 205 -27.46 -7.94 -7.91
CA GLY A 205 -27.58 -8.04 -6.45
C GLY A 205 -28.73 -8.88 -5.95
N THR A 206 -29.38 -9.69 -6.82
CA THR A 206 -30.60 -10.43 -6.46
C THR A 206 -30.34 -11.55 -5.45
N ASP A 207 -29.12 -12.06 -5.43
CA ASP A 207 -28.64 -13.09 -4.51
C ASP A 207 -27.23 -12.73 -4.02
N GLU A 208 -27.07 -12.67 -2.69
CA GLU A 208 -25.83 -12.28 -2.02
C GLU A 208 -24.69 -13.28 -2.26
N ASP A 209 -24.99 -14.53 -2.62
CA ASP A 209 -24.01 -15.58 -2.90
C ASP A 209 -23.40 -15.47 -4.30
N ARG A 210 -24.06 -14.81 -5.25
CA ARG A 210 -23.62 -14.77 -6.66
C ARG A 210 -22.28 -14.09 -6.84
N ALA A 211 -22.05 -12.96 -6.17
CA ALA A 211 -20.80 -12.22 -6.30
C ALA A 211 -19.59 -13.02 -5.74
N PRO A 212 -19.64 -13.54 -4.51
CA PRO A 212 -18.61 -14.48 -4.02
C PRO A 212 -18.39 -15.71 -4.91
N ALA A 213 -19.47 -16.33 -5.41
CA ALA A 213 -19.37 -17.51 -6.28
C ALA A 213 -18.70 -17.18 -7.63
N ALA A 214 -19.00 -16.03 -8.21
CA ALA A 214 -18.35 -15.56 -9.42
C ALA A 214 -16.85 -15.29 -9.21
N ALA A 215 -16.47 -14.73 -8.06
CA ALA A 215 -15.07 -14.51 -7.73
C ALA A 215 -14.28 -15.83 -7.59
N LEU A 216 -14.85 -16.84 -6.92
CA LEU A 216 -14.25 -18.18 -6.89
C LEU A 216 -14.11 -18.75 -8.31
N THR A 217 -15.18 -18.67 -9.10
CA THR A 217 -15.19 -19.24 -10.46
C THR A 217 -14.20 -18.54 -11.39
N ALA A 218 -13.96 -17.24 -11.24
CA ALA A 218 -12.88 -16.52 -11.92
C ALA A 218 -11.50 -17.11 -11.58
N ALA A 219 -11.24 -17.38 -10.30
CA ALA A 219 -9.98 -17.99 -9.87
C ALA A 219 -9.80 -19.43 -10.36
N LEU A 220 -10.86 -20.24 -10.36
CA LEU A 220 -10.82 -21.60 -10.91
C LEU A 220 -10.65 -21.58 -12.43
N THR A 221 -11.27 -20.62 -13.12
CA THR A 221 -11.07 -20.44 -14.56
C THR A 221 -9.62 -20.07 -14.85
N PHE A 222 -9.00 -19.19 -14.07
CA PHE A 222 -7.57 -18.89 -14.18
C PHE A 222 -6.71 -20.16 -14.09
N LEU A 223 -6.93 -21.01 -13.09
CA LEU A 223 -6.17 -22.26 -12.93
C LEU A 223 -6.32 -23.20 -14.12
N ARG A 224 -7.54 -23.34 -14.65
CA ARG A 224 -7.83 -24.18 -15.81
C ARG A 224 -7.16 -23.64 -17.07
N VAL A 225 -7.26 -22.34 -17.33
CA VAL A 225 -6.58 -21.67 -18.46
C VAL A 225 -5.07 -21.86 -18.37
N ALA A 226 -4.47 -21.60 -17.20
CA ALA A 226 -3.03 -21.79 -17.01
C ALA A 226 -2.60 -23.25 -17.27
N ARG A 227 -3.43 -24.23 -16.89
CA ARG A 227 -3.19 -25.65 -17.16
C ARG A 227 -3.37 -26.02 -18.63
N GLU A 228 -4.44 -25.56 -19.27
CA GLU A 228 -4.76 -25.78 -20.69
C GLU A 228 -3.64 -25.23 -21.60
N ASP A 229 -3.15 -24.03 -21.28
CA ASP A 229 -2.08 -23.37 -22.04
C ASP A 229 -0.67 -23.87 -21.65
N GLY A 230 -0.58 -24.75 -20.64
CA GLY A 230 0.69 -25.29 -20.15
C GLY A 230 1.61 -24.26 -19.49
N VAL A 231 1.08 -23.12 -19.04
CA VAL A 231 1.84 -22.00 -18.48
C VAL A 231 1.86 -22.04 -16.94
N ARG A 232 3.04 -21.76 -16.36
CA ARG A 232 3.19 -21.56 -14.91
C ARG A 232 2.95 -20.09 -14.54
N ALA A 233 1.69 -19.68 -14.56
CA ALA A 233 1.25 -18.35 -14.11
C ALA A 233 0.89 -18.37 -12.61
N TRP A 234 1.29 -17.32 -11.88
CA TRP A 234 0.87 -17.13 -10.48
C TRP A 234 -0.18 -16.02 -10.31
N ARG A 235 -0.41 -15.25 -11.37
CA ARG A 235 -1.23 -14.04 -11.41
C ARG A 235 -1.94 -13.97 -12.76
N VAL A 236 -3.11 -13.36 -12.81
CA VAL A 236 -3.91 -13.24 -14.04
C VAL A 236 -3.14 -12.53 -15.16
N ARG A 237 -2.48 -11.42 -14.85
CA ARG A 237 -1.63 -10.67 -15.79
C ARG A 237 -0.43 -11.44 -16.38
N GLU A 238 -0.12 -12.64 -15.86
CA GLU A 238 0.94 -13.50 -16.39
C GLU A 238 0.43 -14.47 -17.46
N LEU A 239 -0.87 -14.49 -17.74
CA LEU A 239 -1.45 -15.26 -18.82
C LEU A 239 -1.05 -14.67 -20.19
N PRO A 240 -0.70 -15.51 -21.19
CA PRO A 240 -0.28 -15.04 -22.52
C PRO A 240 -1.34 -14.21 -23.25
N ASP A 241 -2.60 -14.66 -23.19
CA ASP A 241 -3.74 -14.01 -23.86
C ASP A 241 -4.31 -12.83 -23.04
N GLY A 242 -3.74 -12.55 -21.87
CA GLY A 242 -4.15 -11.47 -20.99
C GLY A 242 -5.46 -11.73 -20.23
N ALA A 243 -5.88 -10.72 -19.47
CA ALA A 243 -7.02 -10.80 -18.56
C ALA A 243 -8.37 -10.73 -19.28
N ASP A 244 -8.48 -10.05 -20.41
CA ASP A 244 -9.72 -9.95 -21.19
C ASP A 244 -10.11 -11.31 -21.80
N ALA A 245 -9.14 -12.11 -22.26
CA ALA A 245 -9.41 -13.48 -22.71
C ALA A 245 -9.93 -14.37 -21.56
N LEU A 246 -9.37 -14.21 -20.36
CA LEU A 246 -9.87 -14.89 -19.16
C LEU A 246 -11.31 -14.46 -18.83
N LEU A 247 -11.61 -13.16 -18.93
CA LEU A 247 -12.95 -12.62 -18.73
C LEU A 247 -13.94 -13.22 -19.73
N HIS A 248 -13.60 -13.28 -21.02
CA HIS A 248 -14.46 -13.91 -22.03
C HIS A 248 -14.73 -15.39 -21.72
N ARG A 249 -13.72 -16.15 -21.28
CA ARG A 249 -13.92 -17.56 -20.85
C ARG A 249 -14.79 -17.66 -19.58
N LEU A 250 -14.64 -16.74 -18.63
CA LEU A 250 -15.45 -16.67 -17.42
C LEU A 250 -16.92 -16.38 -17.75
N VAL A 251 -17.13 -15.40 -18.62
CA VAL A 251 -18.42 -14.97 -19.14
C VAL A 251 -19.09 -16.16 -19.84
N ALA A 252 -18.41 -16.85 -20.76
CA ALA A 252 -18.94 -18.04 -21.43
C ALA A 252 -19.34 -19.18 -20.47
N ARG A 253 -18.72 -19.26 -19.28
CA ARG A 253 -19.04 -20.27 -18.25
C ARG A 253 -20.13 -19.84 -17.26
N HIS A 254 -20.43 -18.55 -17.17
CA HIS A 254 -21.55 -18.01 -16.36
C HIS A 254 -22.78 -17.63 -17.21
N LEU A 255 -22.62 -17.55 -18.53
CA LEU A 255 -23.63 -17.07 -19.48
C LEU A 255 -24.60 -18.14 -19.98
N ASP A 256 -25.17 -18.94 -19.09
CA ASP A 256 -26.45 -19.57 -19.43
C ASP A 256 -27.62 -18.53 -19.48
N GLY A 257 -27.37 -17.25 -19.81
CA GLY A 257 -28.42 -16.25 -20.08
C GLY A 257 -28.09 -14.75 -19.91
N ASP A 258 -27.55 -14.29 -18.76
CA ASP A 258 -27.82 -12.92 -18.29
C ASP A 258 -26.62 -12.06 -17.79
N ALA A 259 -25.38 -12.39 -18.16
CA ALA A 259 -24.20 -11.67 -17.70
C ALA A 259 -23.80 -10.51 -18.64
N THR A 260 -23.89 -9.29 -18.14
CA THR A 260 -23.54 -8.07 -18.87
C THR A 260 -22.09 -7.70 -18.63
N THR A 261 -21.30 -7.48 -19.68
CA THR A 261 -19.95 -6.90 -19.55
C THR A 261 -20.00 -5.39 -19.67
N VAL A 262 -19.25 -4.68 -18.83
CA VAL A 262 -19.18 -3.21 -18.82
C VAL A 262 -17.72 -2.80 -19.09
N ALA A 263 -17.51 -1.79 -19.94
CA ALA A 263 -16.17 -1.24 -20.15
C ALA A 263 -15.66 -0.55 -18.88
N VAL A 264 -14.39 -0.78 -18.54
CA VAL A 264 -13.74 -0.11 -17.40
C VAL A 264 -12.92 1.06 -17.92
N PRO A 265 -13.23 2.31 -17.54
CA PRO A 265 -12.39 3.44 -17.90
C PRO A 265 -11.00 3.30 -17.26
N GLY A 266 -9.94 3.24 -18.08
CA GLY A 266 -8.54 3.31 -17.65
C GLY A 266 -7.94 1.99 -17.18
N ALA A 267 -7.53 1.12 -18.11
CA ALA A 267 -6.72 -0.09 -17.84
C ALA A 267 -5.25 0.20 -17.43
N ALA A 268 -4.94 1.39 -16.93
CA ALA A 268 -3.63 1.73 -16.40
C ALA A 268 -3.76 2.77 -15.27
N GLY A 269 -3.77 2.29 -14.02
CA GLY A 269 -3.45 3.08 -12.82
C GLY A 269 -4.34 4.30 -12.54
N ALA A 270 -5.20 4.16 -11.53
CA ALA A 270 -6.21 5.12 -11.06
C ALA A 270 -7.46 5.16 -11.95
N VAL A 271 -8.60 4.87 -11.34
CA VAL A 271 -9.91 5.29 -11.86
C VAL A 271 -9.95 6.82 -11.74
N PRO A 272 -9.86 7.60 -12.83
CA PRO A 272 -10.00 9.03 -12.74
C PRO A 272 -11.50 9.36 -12.60
N PRO A 273 -11.88 10.28 -11.70
CA PRO A 273 -13.20 10.90 -11.76
C PRO A 273 -13.24 11.80 -13.01
N ALA A 274 -14.25 11.61 -13.86
CA ALA A 274 -14.54 12.34 -15.10
C ALA A 274 -13.85 11.83 -16.38
N ALA A 275 -14.56 11.01 -17.15
CA ALA A 275 -14.68 11.09 -18.62
C ALA A 275 -15.60 9.97 -19.15
N VAL A 276 -16.91 10.21 -19.20
CA VAL A 276 -17.88 9.43 -20.01
C VAL A 276 -19.10 10.30 -20.35
N ASP A 277 -18.94 11.27 -21.24
CA ASP A 277 -20.08 11.86 -21.96
C ASP A 277 -20.05 11.35 -23.41
N ALA A 278 -21.26 10.98 -23.89
CA ALA A 278 -21.66 10.71 -25.29
C ALA A 278 -21.77 9.23 -25.74
N VAL A 279 -22.87 8.56 -25.36
CA VAL A 279 -23.73 7.75 -26.27
C VAL A 279 -25.22 7.89 -25.81
N PRO A 280 -26.22 8.10 -26.69
CA PRO A 280 -27.62 8.43 -26.34
C PRO A 280 -28.51 7.17 -26.13
N PRO A 281 -29.78 7.30 -25.66
CA PRO A 281 -30.22 6.59 -24.45
C PRO A 281 -31.20 5.43 -24.71
N ALA A 282 -31.11 4.42 -23.84
CA ALA A 282 -32.28 3.70 -23.32
C ALA A 282 -31.97 3.19 -21.89
N ALA A 283 -32.71 3.75 -20.93
CA ALA A 283 -32.93 3.29 -19.55
C ALA A 283 -31.74 3.26 -18.56
N ALA A 284 -31.64 4.36 -17.80
CA ALA A 284 -31.36 4.46 -16.36
C ALA A 284 -30.28 3.53 -15.75
N ASP A 285 -29.07 4.09 -15.56
CA ASP A 285 -28.34 4.11 -14.28
C ASP A 285 -27.02 4.88 -14.47
N ALA A 286 -27.06 6.19 -14.21
CA ALA A 286 -25.88 7.03 -14.13
C ALA A 286 -25.33 7.00 -12.70
N VAL A 287 -24.05 6.68 -12.53
CA VAL A 287 -23.33 6.70 -11.24
C VAL A 287 -23.14 8.17 -10.80
N PRO A 288 -23.67 8.60 -9.64
CA PRO A 288 -23.43 9.94 -9.10
C PRO A 288 -22.05 10.10 -8.46
N PRO A 289 -21.51 11.33 -8.38
CA PRO A 289 -20.23 11.62 -7.75
C PRO A 289 -20.30 11.42 -6.23
N THR A 290 -19.32 10.76 -5.64
CA THR A 290 -19.07 10.83 -4.19
C THR A 290 -17.72 11.46 -3.92
N ALA A 291 -17.68 12.21 -2.81
CA ALA A 291 -16.63 13.12 -2.37
C ALA A 291 -15.21 12.59 -2.59
N ALA A 292 -14.32 13.50 -3.01
CA ALA A 292 -12.88 13.34 -3.22
C ALA A 292 -12.27 12.12 -2.52
N ALA A 293 -12.10 11.03 -3.26
CA ALA A 293 -11.39 9.85 -2.78
C ALA A 293 -9.92 10.24 -2.54
N ALA A 294 -9.45 10.07 -1.30
CA ALA A 294 -8.03 10.13 -0.97
C ALA A 294 -7.24 9.22 -1.92
N PRO A 295 -6.00 9.57 -2.32
CA PRO A 295 -5.24 8.75 -3.25
C PRO A 295 -5.13 7.33 -2.68
N ALA A 296 -5.51 6.33 -3.48
CA ALA A 296 -5.63 4.92 -3.07
C ALA A 296 -4.33 4.28 -2.52
N SER A 297 -3.24 5.04 -2.49
CA SER A 297 -1.94 4.72 -1.91
C SER A 297 -1.84 5.00 -0.40
N SER A 298 -2.80 5.71 0.20
CA SER A 298 -2.68 6.21 1.60
C SER A 298 -3.65 5.61 2.61
N GLY A 299 -4.68 4.88 2.16
CA GLY A 299 -5.67 4.24 3.04
C GLY A 299 -6.52 5.22 3.85
N PRO A 300 -7.31 4.72 4.82
CA PRO A 300 -8.12 5.58 5.68
C PRO A 300 -7.20 6.50 6.50
N PRO A 301 -7.49 7.82 6.57
CA PRO A 301 -6.68 8.72 7.37
C PRO A 301 -6.68 8.28 8.84
N PRO A 302 -5.55 8.36 9.56
CA PRO A 302 -5.54 8.10 10.99
C PRO A 302 -6.40 9.14 11.72
N GLY A 303 -7.07 8.72 12.78
CA GLY A 303 -7.99 9.54 13.55
C GLY A 303 -9.39 8.92 13.66
N LEU A 304 -10.32 9.73 14.19
CA LEU A 304 -11.70 9.32 14.40
C LEU A 304 -12.43 9.17 13.07
N VAL A 305 -13.14 8.06 12.92
CA VAL A 305 -14.01 7.74 11.81
C VAL A 305 -15.42 7.70 12.36
N ARG A 306 -16.29 8.60 11.87
CA ARG A 306 -17.68 8.68 12.32
C ARG A 306 -18.59 7.95 11.33
N PRO A 307 -19.69 7.33 11.78
CA PRO A 307 -20.77 6.94 10.91
C PRO A 307 -21.22 8.15 10.09
N GLY A 308 -21.32 7.98 8.77
CA GLY A 308 -21.89 9.00 7.89
C GLY A 308 -23.36 9.20 8.24
N THR A 309 -23.82 10.46 8.27
CA THR A 309 -25.26 10.72 8.30
C THR A 309 -25.85 10.22 6.97
N PRO A 310 -27.00 9.53 6.98
CA PRO A 310 -27.66 9.07 5.75
C PRO A 310 -27.95 10.20 4.75
N ASP A 311 -28.02 11.44 5.24
CA ASP A 311 -28.23 12.64 4.43
C ASP A 311 -26.99 13.54 4.51
N GLY A 312 -26.42 13.86 3.34
CA GLY A 312 -25.12 14.53 3.17
C GLY A 312 -25.08 16.02 3.54
N SER A 313 -25.52 16.42 4.73
CA SER A 313 -25.22 17.73 5.31
C SER A 313 -24.07 17.60 6.32
N ALA A 314 -22.84 17.85 5.86
CA ALA A 314 -21.72 18.09 6.76
C ALA A 314 -21.89 19.47 7.40
N ASP A 315 -22.55 19.53 8.57
CA ASP A 315 -22.62 20.78 9.32
C ASP A 315 -21.41 20.95 10.25
N LEU A 316 -20.77 22.10 10.06
CA LEU A 316 -19.84 22.73 10.97
C LEU A 316 -20.59 23.19 12.22
N ALA A 317 -20.39 22.55 13.38
CA ALA A 317 -20.53 23.21 14.68
C ALA A 317 -19.90 22.42 15.83
N ASP A 318 -18.89 23.03 16.44
CA ASP A 318 -18.51 22.88 17.83
C ASP A 318 -19.52 23.67 18.70
N ALA A 319 -20.17 23.03 19.68
CA ALA A 319 -20.78 23.70 20.82
C ALA A 319 -21.20 22.71 21.94
N GLY A 320 -20.57 22.86 23.11
CA GLY A 320 -21.26 22.97 24.41
C GLY A 320 -21.87 21.72 25.05
N ALA A 321 -21.24 21.28 26.14
CA ALA A 321 -21.85 20.39 27.14
C ALA A 321 -23.04 21.05 27.86
N ASP A 322 -24.17 20.34 27.95
CA ASP A 322 -24.84 19.94 29.21
C ASP A 322 -26.17 19.25 28.89
N THR A 323 -26.44 18.10 29.53
CA THR A 323 -27.74 17.74 30.13
C THR A 323 -27.73 16.30 30.65
N THR A 324 -28.30 16.16 31.84
CA THR A 324 -28.32 15.02 32.73
C THR A 324 -29.50 14.08 32.44
N ASP A 325 -29.16 12.80 32.34
CA ASP A 325 -29.84 11.58 32.84
C ASP A 325 -31.37 11.38 32.65
N ALA A 326 -31.73 10.30 31.94
CA ALA A 326 -32.44 9.12 32.47
C ALA A 326 -33.36 8.43 31.43
N GLY A 327 -33.07 7.16 31.13
CA GLY A 327 -34.06 6.12 30.84
C GLY A 327 -34.64 6.02 29.42
N ALA A 328 -33.93 5.32 28.52
CA ALA A 328 -34.56 4.58 27.42
C ALA A 328 -33.64 3.41 26.99
N ASP A 329 -34.20 2.20 26.91
CA ASP A 329 -33.64 1.09 26.15
C ASP A 329 -33.54 1.51 24.68
N THR A 330 -32.34 1.78 24.17
CA THR A 330 -32.09 1.98 22.73
C THR A 330 -30.78 1.33 22.32
N THR A 331 -30.90 0.23 21.58
CA THR A 331 -29.84 -0.41 20.81
C THR A 331 -29.46 0.50 19.62
N ASP A 332 -28.61 1.48 19.87
CA ASP A 332 -27.60 2.03 18.95
C ASP A 332 -26.94 3.22 19.66
N ALA A 333 -25.89 2.94 20.44
CA ALA A 333 -25.03 4.01 20.91
C ALA A 333 -24.29 4.59 19.69
N ASP A 334 -24.19 5.92 19.59
CA ASP A 334 -23.32 6.63 18.65
C ASP A 334 -21.87 6.15 18.82
N THR A 335 -21.51 5.05 18.16
CA THR A 335 -20.16 4.50 18.19
C THR A 335 -19.37 5.02 17.01
N VAL A 336 -18.07 5.17 17.21
CA VAL A 336 -17.11 5.59 16.19
C VAL A 336 -16.07 4.50 16.00
N ALA A 337 -15.39 4.54 14.86
CA ALA A 337 -14.16 3.78 14.67
C ALA A 337 -12.95 4.70 14.87
N LEU A 338 -11.81 4.12 15.24
CA LEU A 338 -10.53 4.82 15.29
C LEU A 338 -9.55 4.16 14.33
N SER A 339 -9.12 4.91 13.31
CA SER A 339 -8.06 4.50 12.39
C SER A 339 -6.71 4.88 12.99
N VAL A 340 -5.80 3.90 13.08
CA VAL A 340 -4.48 4.05 13.69
C VAL A 340 -3.44 3.58 12.69
N LEU A 341 -2.48 4.44 12.36
CA LEU A 341 -1.38 4.08 11.47
C LEU A 341 -0.21 3.52 12.29
N ALA A 342 0.33 2.38 11.86
CA ALA A 342 1.56 1.83 12.39
C ALA A 342 2.74 2.29 11.52
N PRO A 343 3.71 3.06 12.04
CA PRO A 343 4.88 3.49 11.27
C PRO A 343 5.55 2.31 10.55
N LEU A 344 5.61 2.38 9.21
CA LEU A 344 6.16 1.34 8.32
C LEU A 344 5.52 -0.06 8.46
N GLY A 345 4.36 -0.14 9.11
CA GLY A 345 3.68 -1.40 9.42
C GLY A 345 4.40 -2.25 10.45
N ARG A 346 5.15 -1.65 11.37
CA ARG A 346 5.81 -2.35 12.47
C ARG A 346 5.11 -2.03 13.78
N LEU A 347 4.77 -3.08 14.52
CA LEU A 347 4.15 -2.98 15.83
C LEU A 347 4.92 -3.86 16.80
N THR A 348 5.42 -3.25 17.87
CA THR A 348 5.91 -4.01 19.03
C THR A 348 4.77 -4.84 19.60
N VAL A 349 5.09 -5.96 20.26
CA VAL A 349 4.10 -6.73 21.03
C VAL A 349 3.35 -5.84 22.04
N ALA A 350 4.00 -4.85 22.66
CA ALA A 350 3.35 -3.92 23.59
C ALA A 350 2.28 -3.05 22.92
N GLN A 351 2.59 -2.47 21.75
CA GLN A 351 1.63 -1.70 20.95
C GLN A 351 0.48 -2.58 20.47
N TRP A 352 0.78 -3.79 19.99
CA TRP A 352 -0.24 -4.73 19.54
C TRP A 352 -1.18 -5.17 20.67
N ARG A 353 -0.64 -5.50 21.85
CA ARG A 353 -1.43 -5.80 23.05
C ARG A 353 -2.31 -4.62 23.47
N LEU A 354 -1.83 -3.38 23.34
CA LEU A 354 -2.64 -2.18 23.59
C LEU A 354 -3.82 -2.09 22.62
N LEU A 355 -3.60 -2.29 21.32
CA LEU A 355 -4.67 -2.31 20.31
C LEU A 355 -5.67 -3.44 20.57
N ALA A 356 -5.20 -4.66 20.85
CA ALA A 356 -6.05 -5.84 21.11
C ALA A 356 -6.91 -5.67 22.36
N ARG A 357 -6.34 -5.17 23.47
CA ARG A 357 -7.12 -4.86 24.69
C ARG A 357 -8.14 -3.76 24.44
N THR A 358 -7.76 -2.71 23.71
CA THR A 358 -8.68 -1.62 23.36
C THR A 358 -9.87 -2.15 22.56
N ALA A 359 -9.62 -3.01 21.57
CA ALA A 359 -10.68 -3.66 20.79
C ALA A 359 -11.63 -4.50 21.68
N GLY A 360 -11.07 -5.33 22.58
CA GLY A 360 -11.85 -6.24 23.44
C GLY A 360 -12.59 -5.56 24.60
N GLU A 361 -11.98 -4.57 25.24
CA GLU A 361 -12.51 -3.95 26.48
C GLU A 361 -13.33 -2.68 26.21
N GLN A 362 -13.05 -1.97 25.11
CA GLN A 362 -13.62 -0.64 24.85
C GLN A 362 -14.28 -0.50 23.47
N GLY A 363 -14.02 -1.43 22.55
CA GLY A 363 -14.56 -1.44 21.19
C GLY A 363 -15.54 -2.59 20.94
N ALA A 364 -15.69 -2.93 19.66
CA ALA A 364 -16.60 -3.99 19.20
C ALA A 364 -16.07 -5.43 19.37
N GLY A 365 -14.96 -5.64 20.09
CA GLY A 365 -14.29 -6.95 20.18
C GLY A 365 -13.47 -7.34 18.94
N GLU A 366 -13.32 -6.42 17.98
CA GLU A 366 -12.69 -6.63 16.69
C GLU A 366 -11.63 -5.54 16.40
N LEU A 367 -10.59 -5.89 15.64
CA LEU A 367 -9.71 -4.94 14.97
C LEU A 367 -9.51 -5.32 13.51
N ARG A 368 -9.31 -4.31 12.65
CA ARG A 368 -9.13 -4.49 11.20
C ARG A 368 -7.77 -4.00 10.73
N VAL A 369 -6.90 -4.91 10.32
CA VAL A 369 -5.62 -4.59 9.68
C VAL A 369 -5.84 -4.08 8.26
N THR A 370 -5.24 -2.95 7.93
CA THR A 370 -5.39 -2.33 6.60
C THR A 370 -4.24 -2.71 5.67
N PRO A 371 -4.44 -2.76 4.34
CA PRO A 371 -3.35 -2.92 3.37
C PRO A 371 -2.44 -1.67 3.30
N TRP A 372 -2.74 -0.62 4.06
CA TRP A 372 -1.90 0.57 4.22
C TRP A 372 -1.17 0.61 5.55
N ARG A 373 -0.96 -0.57 6.17
CA ARG A 373 -0.14 -0.72 7.38
C ARG A 373 -0.71 0.03 8.60
N GLY A 374 -2.02 0.08 8.69
CA GLY A 374 -2.74 0.58 9.87
C GLY A 374 -3.67 -0.48 10.47
N VAL A 375 -4.35 -0.09 11.53
CA VAL A 375 -5.37 -0.85 12.24
C VAL A 375 -6.58 0.06 12.45
N VAL A 376 -7.78 -0.43 12.18
CA VAL A 376 -9.05 0.24 12.54
C VAL A 376 -9.64 -0.47 13.75
N LEU A 377 -10.06 0.31 14.74
CA LEU A 377 -10.72 -0.15 15.97
C LEU A 377 -12.19 0.31 15.96
N PRO A 378 -13.16 -0.56 15.61
CA PRO A 378 -14.57 -0.22 15.57
C PRO A 378 -15.24 -0.18 16.96
N GLY A 379 -16.42 0.43 17.03
CA GLY A 379 -17.33 0.31 18.19
C GLY A 379 -16.90 1.08 19.43
N LEU A 380 -16.08 2.12 19.28
CA LEU A 380 -15.62 2.94 20.40
C LEU A 380 -16.65 4.02 20.74
N VAL A 381 -16.82 4.32 22.02
CA VAL A 381 -17.55 5.52 22.46
C VAL A 381 -16.74 6.78 22.08
N PRO A 382 -17.33 7.84 21.48
CA PRO A 382 -16.60 9.00 20.97
C PRO A 382 -15.66 9.67 21.97
N SER A 383 -16.11 9.87 23.21
CA SER A 383 -15.31 10.48 24.28
C SER A 383 -14.10 9.62 24.65
N ARG A 384 -14.26 8.30 24.71
CA ARG A 384 -13.17 7.35 24.95
C ARG A 384 -12.21 7.28 23.77
N ALA A 385 -12.73 7.27 22.55
CA ALA A 385 -11.92 7.28 21.34
C ALA A 385 -11.01 8.52 21.30
N ALA A 386 -11.52 9.69 21.69
CA ALA A 386 -10.72 10.90 21.81
C ALA A 386 -9.61 10.78 22.87
N ALA A 387 -9.90 10.21 24.05
CA ALA A 387 -8.89 9.99 25.10
C ALA A 387 -7.84 8.94 24.72
N LEU A 388 -8.24 7.88 24.01
CA LEU A 388 -7.36 6.82 23.54
C LEU A 388 -6.29 7.33 22.57
N ARG A 389 -6.60 8.33 21.75
CA ARG A 389 -5.64 8.93 20.81
C ARG A 389 -4.34 9.35 21.49
N ALA A 390 -4.44 10.08 22.61
CA ALA A 390 -3.26 10.50 23.38
C ALA A 390 -2.44 9.31 23.90
N THR A 391 -3.10 8.22 24.31
CA THR A 391 -2.43 7.00 24.78
C THR A 391 -1.71 6.27 23.65
N LEU A 392 -2.36 6.17 22.49
CA LEU A 392 -1.80 5.53 21.30
C LEU A 392 -0.64 6.35 20.71
N ASP A 393 -0.77 7.69 20.67
CA ASP A 393 0.29 8.59 20.25
C ASP A 393 1.51 8.50 21.17
N ALA A 394 1.30 8.45 22.49
CA ALA A 394 2.37 8.24 23.47
C ALA A 394 3.05 6.86 23.31
N ALA A 395 2.32 5.85 22.80
CA ALA A 395 2.88 4.55 22.45
C ALA A 395 3.58 4.53 21.07
N GLY A 396 3.67 5.67 20.38
CA GLY A 396 4.32 5.80 19.07
C GLY A 396 3.46 5.35 17.87
N LEU A 397 2.15 5.17 18.08
CA LEU A 397 1.18 4.95 17.01
C LEU A 397 0.68 6.30 16.49
N VAL A 398 0.22 6.35 15.25
CA VAL A 398 -0.15 7.61 14.61
C VAL A 398 -1.67 7.72 14.54
N THR A 399 -2.24 8.70 15.25
CA THR A 399 -3.69 9.02 15.21
C THR A 399 -4.01 10.41 14.65
N ASP A 400 -3.00 11.17 14.22
CA ASP A 400 -3.15 12.48 13.58
C ASP A 400 -3.14 12.36 12.04
N PRO A 401 -4.23 12.76 11.34
CA PRO A 401 -4.29 12.75 9.88
C PRO A 401 -3.21 13.60 9.20
N GLY A 402 -2.68 14.63 9.88
CA GLY A 402 -1.60 15.49 9.39
C GLY A 402 -0.19 14.92 9.55
N SER A 403 -0.03 13.71 10.10
CA SER A 403 1.28 13.13 10.37
C SER A 403 2.10 12.89 9.10
N ALA A 404 3.40 13.22 9.15
CA ALA A 404 4.36 12.95 8.08
C ALA A 404 4.54 11.44 7.77
N TRP A 405 4.14 10.55 8.70
CA TRP A 405 4.08 9.11 8.47
C TRP A 405 3.00 8.70 7.44
N ARG A 406 1.99 9.55 7.20
CA ARG A 406 0.93 9.26 6.25
C ARG A 406 1.48 9.11 4.83
N GLY A 407 1.09 8.01 4.19
CA GLY A 407 1.58 7.63 2.86
C GLY A 407 3.04 7.18 2.82
N VAL A 408 3.71 6.97 3.96
CA VAL A 408 5.09 6.47 4.01
C VAL A 408 5.10 4.95 4.14
N GLY A 409 5.83 4.29 3.24
CA GLY A 409 5.99 2.85 3.26
C GLY A 409 7.42 2.42 2.96
N ALA A 410 7.79 1.24 3.43
CA ALA A 410 9.05 0.61 3.09
C ALA A 410 8.88 -0.91 2.89
N CYS A 411 9.75 -1.50 2.09
CA CYS A 411 9.94 -2.96 2.10
C CYS A 411 10.67 -3.41 3.38
N ALA A 412 10.98 -4.71 3.49
CA ALA A 412 11.70 -5.23 4.67
C ALA A 412 13.08 -4.58 4.87
N GLY A 413 13.81 -4.31 3.79
CA GLY A 413 15.17 -3.76 3.88
C GLY A 413 16.16 -4.73 4.54
N ARG A 414 17.36 -4.23 4.84
CA ARG A 414 18.23 -4.87 5.84
C ARG A 414 17.66 -4.61 7.25
N PRO A 415 17.93 -5.49 8.23
CA PRO A 415 18.56 -6.80 8.06
C PRO A 415 17.63 -7.87 7.48
N GLY A 416 16.32 -7.64 7.37
CA GLY A 416 15.33 -8.68 7.06
C GLY A 416 15.23 -9.19 5.62
N CYS A 417 16.18 -8.84 4.75
CA CYS A 417 16.24 -9.27 3.36
C CYS A 417 17.68 -9.23 2.84
N GLY A 418 18.26 -10.39 2.52
CA GLY A 418 19.63 -10.49 2.01
C GLY A 418 19.89 -9.93 0.63
N ARG A 419 18.84 -9.45 -0.05
CA ARG A 419 18.98 -8.73 -1.32
C ARG A 419 18.93 -7.22 -1.15
N ALA A 420 18.61 -6.74 0.05
CA ALA A 420 18.60 -5.31 0.32
C ALA A 420 20.02 -4.79 0.46
N LEU A 421 20.26 -3.60 -0.08
CA LEU A 421 21.52 -2.89 -0.01
C LEU A 421 21.58 -1.95 1.20
N ALA A 422 20.44 -1.58 1.78
CA ALA A 422 20.34 -0.64 2.89
C ALA A 422 19.21 -0.99 3.87
N ASP A 423 19.30 -0.45 5.09
CA ASP A 423 18.22 -0.46 6.09
C ASP A 423 17.24 0.67 5.80
N VAL A 424 16.41 0.45 4.78
CA VAL A 424 15.44 1.45 4.32
C VAL A 424 14.41 1.85 5.37
N ARG A 425 14.19 1.02 6.39
CA ARG A 425 13.22 1.33 7.45
C ARG A 425 13.82 2.31 8.45
N ALA A 426 15.07 2.07 8.87
CA ALA A 426 15.82 3.02 9.69
C ALA A 426 16.02 4.35 8.95
N ASP A 427 16.38 4.29 7.67
CA ASP A 427 16.61 5.49 6.86
C ASP A 427 15.32 6.31 6.65
N ALA A 428 14.18 5.65 6.38
CA ALA A 428 12.89 6.33 6.30
C ALA A 428 12.50 7.02 7.61
N ALA A 429 12.73 6.35 8.76
CA ALA A 429 12.44 6.92 10.07
C ALA A 429 13.34 8.11 10.41
N ALA A 430 14.62 8.05 10.03
CA ALA A 430 15.56 9.17 10.18
C ALA A 430 15.16 10.36 9.31
N CYS A 431 14.81 10.11 8.05
CA CYS A 431 14.34 11.12 7.10
C CYS A 431 13.17 11.94 7.66
N LEU A 432 12.18 11.28 8.25
CA LEU A 432 11.00 11.97 8.80
C LEU A 432 11.27 12.73 10.11
N LYS A 433 12.32 12.38 10.86
CA LYS A 433 12.74 13.13 12.05
C LYS A 433 13.43 14.45 11.66
N ASP A 434 14.16 14.44 10.56
CA ASP A 434 14.91 15.59 10.07
C ASP A 434 14.02 16.61 9.32
N ASP A 435 12.83 16.19 8.84
CA ASP A 435 11.84 17.02 8.12
C ASP A 435 10.84 17.78 9.03
N GLY A 436 10.96 17.69 10.36
CA GLY A 436 10.09 18.42 11.29
C GLY A 436 10.38 19.93 11.34
N PRO A 437 9.37 20.82 11.49
CA PRO A 437 9.63 22.23 11.72
C PRO A 437 10.40 22.39 13.04
N ALA A 438 11.48 23.16 13.02
CA ALA A 438 12.26 23.52 14.19
C ALA A 438 11.41 24.36 15.17
N ASN A 439 10.67 23.68 16.05
CA ASN A 439 10.01 24.30 17.21
C ASN A 439 10.22 23.39 18.44
N GLY A 440 11.10 23.83 19.35
CA GLY A 440 10.94 23.60 20.78
C GLY A 440 11.62 22.38 21.43
N GLY A 441 12.96 22.40 21.52
CA GLY A 441 13.70 22.11 22.77
C GLY A 441 13.63 20.72 23.40
N GLY A 442 14.68 19.91 23.19
CA GLY A 442 14.96 18.73 24.00
C GLY A 442 16.10 17.89 23.44
N SER A 443 17.34 18.40 23.50
CA SER A 443 18.55 17.64 23.15
C SER A 443 18.68 16.39 24.04
N ALA A 444 18.35 15.22 23.48
CA ALA A 444 18.73 13.94 24.07
C ALA A 444 20.21 13.69 23.79
N THR A 445 21.05 14.07 24.73
CA THR A 445 22.45 13.66 24.76
C THR A 445 22.52 12.15 24.96
N ARG A 446 23.40 11.48 24.19
CA ARG A 446 23.75 10.07 24.37
C ARG A 446 24.27 9.87 25.80
N GLY A 447 23.62 9.01 26.57
CA GLY A 447 24.12 8.51 27.84
C GLY A 447 24.34 6.99 27.76
N ASP A 448 25.60 6.58 27.88
CA ASP A 448 26.00 5.20 28.19
C ASP A 448 25.40 4.73 29.54
N PRO A 449 25.21 3.42 29.76
CA PRO A 449 24.53 2.91 30.95
C PRO A 449 25.52 2.69 32.10
N ALA A 450 25.32 3.39 33.22
CA ALA A 450 25.83 2.96 34.52
C ALA A 450 25.02 3.54 35.70
N SER A 451 24.48 2.62 36.51
CA SER A 451 24.22 2.69 37.97
C SER A 451 23.30 3.78 38.56
N GLY A 452 22.12 3.33 39.01
CA GLY A 452 21.69 3.36 40.44
C GLY A 452 21.24 4.68 41.09
N GLY A 453 20.01 4.69 41.63
CA GLY A 453 19.60 5.58 42.73
C GLY A 453 18.21 6.22 42.55
N GLY A 454 17.29 5.93 43.48
CA GLY A 454 15.90 6.40 43.50
C GLY A 454 15.67 7.87 43.94
N PRO A 455 14.44 8.23 44.37
CA PRO A 455 13.65 9.27 43.72
C PRO A 455 13.65 10.63 44.44
N ALA A 456 13.46 11.71 43.69
CA ALA A 456 13.16 13.03 44.25
C ALA A 456 12.06 13.74 43.44
N THR A 457 11.01 14.11 44.17
CA THR A 457 9.86 14.91 43.80
C THR A 457 10.25 16.32 43.36
N GLY A 458 9.72 16.80 42.23
CA GLY A 458 9.97 18.15 41.71
C GLY A 458 8.79 18.70 40.91
N ARG A 459 8.14 19.70 41.48
CA ARG A 459 6.96 20.45 41.04
C ARG A 459 7.26 21.33 39.81
N PHE A 460 6.47 21.22 38.74
CA PHE A 460 6.53 22.13 37.58
C PHE A 460 5.64 23.37 37.81
N PRO A 461 6.08 24.60 37.43
CA PRO A 461 5.22 25.77 37.45
C PRO A 461 4.39 25.89 36.17
N ALA A 462 3.16 26.38 36.34
CA ALA A 462 2.22 26.73 35.30
C ALA A 462 2.64 28.02 34.56
N ALA A 463 2.40 28.07 33.24
CA ALA A 463 2.44 29.30 32.46
C ALA A 463 1.09 29.50 31.74
N GLY A 464 0.45 30.63 32.01
CA GLY A 464 -0.86 31.04 31.49
C GLY A 464 -0.81 31.60 30.06
N PRO A 465 -1.98 31.99 29.50
CA PRO A 465 -2.16 32.17 28.07
C PRO A 465 -1.76 33.57 27.60
N ALA A 466 -1.09 33.66 26.45
CA ALA A 466 -0.83 34.92 25.75
C ALA A 466 -1.85 35.10 24.62
N THR A 467 -2.72 36.08 24.82
CA THR A 467 -3.65 36.66 23.85
C THR A 467 -2.89 37.50 22.82
N GLY A 468 -3.25 37.41 21.53
CA GLY A 468 -2.73 38.29 20.49
C GLY A 468 -3.32 38.01 19.12
N ARG A 469 -4.56 38.45 18.90
CA ARG A 469 -5.22 38.50 17.58
C ARG A 469 -4.80 39.80 16.87
N ALA A 470 -4.44 39.71 15.59
CA ALA A 470 -4.48 40.83 14.66
C ALA A 470 -5.14 40.37 13.37
N SER A 471 -6.35 40.88 13.15
CA SER A 471 -7.19 40.67 11.98
C SER A 471 -6.83 41.69 10.90
N THR A 472 -6.67 41.25 9.66
CA THR A 472 -6.82 42.13 8.49
C THR A 472 -7.73 41.45 7.48
N THR A 473 -8.89 42.06 7.30
CA THR A 473 -9.95 41.76 6.35
C THR A 473 -9.52 42.06 4.92
N GLY A 474 -9.77 41.11 4.01
CA GLY A 474 -9.75 41.33 2.56
C GLY A 474 -10.81 40.43 1.92
N GLU A 475 -11.96 41.04 1.61
CA GLU A 475 -13.03 40.48 0.78
C GLU A 475 -12.46 40.21 -0.63
N GLY A 476 -12.58 39.01 -1.21
CA GLY A 476 -13.77 38.53 -1.90
C GLY A 476 -13.55 38.51 -3.42
N SER A 477 -13.13 37.37 -3.98
CA SER A 477 -13.35 37.05 -5.40
C SER A 477 -13.47 35.54 -5.57
N THR A 478 -14.71 35.11 -5.76
CA THR A 478 -15.14 33.74 -6.01
C THR A 478 -15.06 33.46 -7.51
N THR A 479 -14.06 32.70 -7.92
CA THR A 479 -14.08 31.91 -9.15
C THR A 479 -13.70 30.47 -8.77
N GLY A 480 -14.54 29.52 -9.18
CA GLY A 480 -14.40 28.11 -8.81
C GLY A 480 -13.03 27.56 -9.18
N GLY A 481 -12.23 27.25 -8.16
CA GLY A 481 -10.97 26.55 -8.29
C GLY A 481 -11.18 25.04 -8.27
N ALA A 482 -10.61 24.36 -9.26
CA ALA A 482 -10.39 22.92 -9.24
C ALA A 482 -9.70 22.48 -7.92
N PRO A 483 -9.89 21.23 -7.45
CA PRO A 483 -9.26 20.75 -6.22
C PRO A 483 -7.75 20.99 -6.30
N THR A 484 -7.21 21.68 -5.31
CA THR A 484 -5.80 22.07 -5.24
C THR A 484 -4.91 20.84 -5.14
N THR A 485 -3.85 20.83 -5.93
CA THR A 485 -2.82 19.78 -6.05
C THR A 485 -1.86 19.72 -4.84
N ASP A 486 -2.31 20.07 -3.63
CA ASP A 486 -1.43 20.37 -2.48
C ASP A 486 -1.24 19.21 -1.49
N GLU A 487 -1.79 18.02 -1.74
CA GLU A 487 -1.55 16.84 -0.89
C GLU A 487 -0.19 16.19 -1.27
N PRO A 488 0.74 16.01 -0.31
CA PRO A 488 2.05 15.44 -0.61
C PRO A 488 1.94 14.01 -1.13
N LEU A 489 2.67 13.70 -2.20
CA LEU A 489 2.73 12.35 -2.73
C LEU A 489 3.20 11.35 -1.65
N PRO A 490 2.65 10.12 -1.63
CA PRO A 490 3.15 9.06 -0.75
C PRO A 490 4.61 8.72 -1.11
N VAL A 491 5.38 8.22 -0.14
CA VAL A 491 6.78 7.82 -0.34
C VAL A 491 6.94 6.33 -0.09
N TYR A 492 7.58 5.63 -1.04
CA TYR A 492 7.90 4.22 -0.87
C TYR A 492 9.39 3.92 -0.96
N TRP A 493 9.92 3.33 0.09
CA TRP A 493 11.32 2.98 0.24
C TRP A 493 11.60 1.51 -0.11
N SER A 494 12.52 1.30 -1.04
CA SER A 494 12.89 -0.02 -1.56
C SER A 494 14.36 -0.31 -1.35
N GLY A 495 14.67 -1.40 -0.65
CA GLY A 495 16.05 -1.79 -0.36
C GLY A 495 16.81 -2.35 -1.57
N CYS A 496 16.13 -2.57 -2.70
CA CYS A 496 16.75 -2.92 -3.98
C CYS A 496 15.77 -2.67 -5.13
N THR A 497 16.23 -2.82 -6.37
CA THR A 497 15.45 -2.63 -7.61
C THR A 497 14.27 -3.59 -7.78
N ARG A 498 14.12 -4.61 -6.91
CA ARG A 498 12.91 -5.46 -6.89
C ARG A 498 11.65 -4.72 -6.47
N ARG A 499 11.77 -3.62 -5.72
CA ARG A 499 10.63 -2.79 -5.28
C ARG A 499 9.51 -3.61 -4.60
N CYS A 500 9.90 -4.54 -3.74
CA CYS A 500 8.95 -5.46 -3.11
C CYS A 500 7.91 -4.70 -2.28
N GLY A 501 6.62 -4.97 -2.52
CA GLY A 501 5.51 -4.40 -1.77
C GLY A 501 5.13 -2.97 -2.15
N GLN A 502 5.74 -2.43 -3.21
CA GLN A 502 5.47 -1.08 -3.69
C GLN A 502 3.99 -0.91 -4.09
N PRO A 503 3.32 0.18 -3.69
CA PRO A 503 1.95 0.47 -4.10
C PRO A 503 1.90 0.90 -5.57
N ARG A 504 0.73 0.77 -6.19
CA ARG A 504 0.43 1.34 -7.52
C ARG A 504 0.10 2.83 -7.40
N GLY A 505 0.15 3.54 -8.53
CA GLY A 505 -0.24 4.94 -8.62
C GLY A 505 0.88 5.92 -8.27
N ALA A 506 0.53 7.21 -8.29
CA ALA A 506 1.47 8.32 -8.12
C ALA A 506 2.17 8.26 -6.74
N ARG A 507 3.50 8.39 -6.74
CA ARG A 507 4.32 8.33 -5.52
C ARG A 507 5.72 8.85 -5.75
N VAL A 508 6.42 9.16 -4.66
CA VAL A 508 7.88 9.22 -4.63
C VAL A 508 8.41 7.82 -4.34
N GLU A 509 9.32 7.31 -5.17
CA GLU A 509 10.11 6.12 -4.86
C GLU A 509 11.52 6.50 -4.40
N VAL A 510 11.98 5.80 -3.37
CA VAL A 510 13.36 5.87 -2.88
C VAL A 510 13.95 4.48 -2.99
N VAL A 511 14.85 4.26 -3.95
CA VAL A 511 15.36 2.93 -4.29
C VAL A 511 16.86 2.86 -3.98
N ALA A 512 17.25 1.94 -3.10
CA ALA A 512 18.65 1.64 -2.85
C ALA A 512 19.28 0.90 -4.05
N ALA A 513 20.41 1.40 -4.51
CA ALA A 513 21.27 0.87 -5.54
C ALA A 513 22.73 0.87 -5.04
N PRO A 514 23.68 0.22 -5.75
CA PRO A 514 25.07 0.12 -5.28
C PRO A 514 25.77 1.47 -5.02
N ASP A 515 25.35 2.52 -5.71
CA ASP A 515 25.89 3.88 -5.65
C ASP A 515 25.17 4.79 -4.62
N GLY A 516 24.03 4.38 -4.09
CA GLY A 516 23.25 5.15 -3.12
C GLY A 516 21.74 4.99 -3.28
N TYR A 517 21.00 5.99 -2.81
CA TYR A 517 19.55 6.09 -2.99
C TYR A 517 19.23 6.89 -4.25
N HIS A 518 18.34 6.35 -5.08
CA HIS A 518 17.73 7.09 -6.18
C HIS A 518 16.33 7.53 -5.78
N VAL A 519 16.06 8.83 -5.84
CA VAL A 519 14.78 9.45 -5.49
C VAL A 519 14.08 9.93 -6.76
N ALA A 520 12.91 9.39 -7.06
CA ALA A 520 12.12 9.75 -8.25
C ALA A 520 10.64 9.88 -7.94
N THR A 521 9.97 10.80 -8.64
CA THR A 521 8.51 10.85 -8.69
C THR A 521 8.03 9.94 -9.82
N VAL A 522 7.13 9.02 -9.50
CA VAL A 522 6.54 8.05 -10.43
C VAL A 522 5.10 8.45 -10.68
N ALA A 523 4.73 8.64 -11.95
CA ALA A 523 3.35 8.87 -12.36
C ALA A 523 2.56 7.54 -12.41
N PRO A 524 1.22 7.57 -12.27
CA PRO A 524 0.39 6.39 -12.50
C PRO A 524 0.63 5.79 -13.89
N GLY A 525 0.74 4.47 -13.99
CA GLY A 525 0.98 3.77 -15.25
C GLY A 525 2.44 3.77 -15.75
N ALA A 526 3.31 4.58 -15.14
CA ALA A 526 4.74 4.64 -15.45
C ALA A 526 5.60 3.84 -14.45
N GLU A 527 5.02 2.85 -13.77
CA GLU A 527 5.73 2.10 -12.74
C GLU A 527 6.86 1.23 -13.30
N PRO A 528 8.11 1.37 -12.78
CA PRO A 528 9.20 0.51 -13.20
C PRO A 528 8.93 -0.96 -12.83
N GLY A 529 9.19 -1.85 -13.79
CA GLY A 529 9.10 -3.29 -13.55
C GLY A 529 10.07 -3.77 -12.45
N PRO A 530 9.78 -4.90 -11.76
CA PRO A 530 10.69 -5.47 -10.78
C PRO A 530 12.06 -5.76 -11.38
N GLY A 531 13.11 -5.20 -10.81
CA GLY A 531 14.49 -5.34 -11.28
C GLY A 531 14.94 -4.30 -12.31
N ALA A 532 14.04 -3.42 -12.78
CA ALA A 532 14.42 -2.29 -13.61
C ALA A 532 15.43 -1.39 -12.87
N PRO A 533 16.38 -0.75 -13.58
CA PRO A 533 17.35 0.17 -12.97
C PRO A 533 16.68 1.21 -12.07
N ALA A 534 17.40 1.64 -11.03
CA ALA A 534 16.98 2.77 -10.23
C ALA A 534 17.23 4.06 -11.03
N THR A 535 16.31 5.01 -10.96
CA THR A 535 16.36 6.28 -11.72
C THR A 535 16.00 7.45 -10.81
N GLY A 536 16.32 8.67 -11.22
CA GLY A 536 16.02 9.88 -10.47
C GLY A 536 17.25 10.54 -9.87
N ARG A 537 17.05 11.36 -8.84
CA ARG A 537 18.14 12.05 -8.14
C ARG A 537 18.91 11.06 -7.28
N LEU A 538 20.19 10.88 -7.57
CA LEU A 538 21.11 10.09 -6.75
C LEU A 538 21.49 10.85 -5.48
N VAL A 539 21.39 10.17 -4.34
CA VAL A 539 21.90 10.55 -3.03
C VAL A 539 22.86 9.45 -2.55
N PRO A 540 24.18 9.67 -2.57
CA PRO A 540 25.15 8.66 -2.15
C PRO A 540 24.97 8.25 -0.68
N PHE A 541 25.24 6.99 -0.33
CA PHE A 541 25.17 6.53 1.08
C PHE A 541 26.09 7.31 2.01
N GLY A 542 27.19 7.87 1.49
CA GLY A 542 28.10 8.74 2.25
C GLY A 542 27.57 10.15 2.54
N ALA A 543 26.39 10.52 2.03
CA ALA A 543 25.79 11.84 2.19
C ALA A 543 24.33 11.79 2.74
N PRO A 544 24.08 11.09 3.87
CA PRO A 544 22.71 10.85 4.35
C PRO A 544 21.92 12.12 4.68
N ARG A 545 22.60 13.23 5.05
CA ARG A 545 21.96 14.53 5.31
C ARG A 545 21.27 15.14 4.07
N GLN A 546 21.61 14.69 2.87
CA GLN A 546 20.97 15.16 1.63
C GLN A 546 19.69 14.40 1.31
N LEU A 547 19.41 13.31 2.02
CA LEU A 547 18.32 12.40 1.72
C LEU A 547 16.96 13.01 2.06
N ALA A 548 16.79 13.58 3.26
CA ALA A 548 15.53 14.20 3.67
C ALA A 548 15.13 15.39 2.76
N PRO A 549 16.02 16.35 2.47
CA PRO A 549 15.71 17.40 1.50
C PRO A 549 15.39 16.88 0.09
N ALA A 550 16.00 15.78 -0.35
CA ALA A 550 15.72 15.20 -1.66
C ALA A 550 14.33 14.55 -1.70
N VAL A 551 13.94 13.83 -0.64
CA VAL A 551 12.61 13.21 -0.52
C VAL A 551 11.54 14.29 -0.40
N ALA A 552 11.70 15.27 0.51
CA ALA A 552 10.78 16.38 0.67
C ALA A 552 10.55 17.12 -0.66
N ALA A 553 11.62 17.47 -1.37
CA ALA A 553 11.51 18.14 -2.67
C ALA A 553 10.73 17.29 -3.72
N ALA A 554 10.84 15.97 -3.69
CA ALA A 554 10.11 15.09 -4.60
C ALA A 554 8.62 14.95 -4.23
N ARG A 555 8.28 15.04 -2.93
CA ARG A 555 6.89 14.90 -2.45
C ARG A 555 5.99 16.07 -2.87
N PHE A 556 6.56 17.26 -3.01
CA PHE A 556 5.83 18.51 -3.25
C PHE A 556 6.03 19.10 -4.65
N ARG A 557 6.80 18.44 -5.53
CA ARG A 557 6.92 18.91 -6.93
C ARG A 557 5.69 18.51 -7.73
N ALA A 558 4.86 19.50 -8.03
CA ALA A 558 3.96 19.46 -9.16
C ALA A 558 4.77 19.38 -10.47
N ASP A 559 4.33 18.51 -11.38
CA ASP A 559 4.76 18.32 -12.78
C ASP A 559 5.81 17.22 -13.10
N PRO A 560 5.38 16.08 -13.68
CA PRO A 560 6.25 15.05 -14.26
C PRO A 560 7.06 15.47 -15.49
N GLN A 561 6.74 16.60 -16.16
CA GLN A 561 7.36 16.95 -17.45
C GLN A 561 8.78 17.54 -17.37
N GLN A 562 9.29 17.89 -16.19
CA GLN A 562 10.64 18.48 -16.06
C GLN A 562 11.76 17.47 -15.76
N ALA A 563 11.47 16.16 -15.68
CA ALA A 563 12.50 15.13 -15.47
C ALA A 563 13.31 14.79 -16.74
N GLY A 564 13.07 15.46 -17.87
CA GLY A 564 13.59 15.10 -19.19
C GLY A 564 14.60 16.05 -19.83
N THR A 565 15.11 17.08 -19.15
CA THR A 565 16.09 17.99 -19.76
C THR A 565 17.51 17.55 -19.40
N ALA A 566 18.17 16.87 -20.34
CA ALA A 566 19.61 16.64 -20.30
C ALA A 566 20.35 17.98 -20.08
N PRO A 567 21.49 18.01 -19.35
CA PRO A 567 22.26 19.23 -19.21
C PRO A 567 22.69 19.70 -20.60
N SER A 568 22.26 20.90 -20.97
CA SER A 568 22.70 21.61 -22.17
C SER A 568 24.23 21.70 -22.17
N ARG A 569 24.83 21.38 -23.33
CA ARG A 569 26.26 21.51 -23.64
C ARG A 569 26.82 22.83 -23.09
N PRO A 570 28.05 22.86 -22.54
CA PRO A 570 28.69 24.13 -22.20
C PRO A 570 28.82 25.00 -23.46
N ALA A 571 28.51 26.28 -23.31
CA ALA A 571 28.56 27.29 -24.35
C ALA A 571 29.97 27.41 -24.95
N PRO A 572 30.12 27.71 -26.25
CA PRO A 572 31.42 28.00 -26.84
C PRO A 572 32.00 29.29 -26.23
N THR A 573 33.30 29.23 -25.92
CA THR A 573 34.11 30.36 -25.48
C THR A 573 34.02 31.54 -26.44
N PRO A 574 33.88 32.80 -25.97
CA PRO A 574 33.85 33.96 -26.84
C PRO A 574 35.25 34.29 -27.38
N ASP A 575 35.34 34.44 -28.70
CA ASP A 575 36.51 34.92 -29.42
C ASP A 575 36.88 36.34 -28.98
N LEU A 576 38.18 36.53 -28.71
CA LEU A 576 38.80 37.84 -28.43
C LEU A 576 38.91 38.68 -29.71
N PRO A 577 38.72 40.01 -29.64
CA PRO A 577 38.83 40.87 -30.80
C PRO A 577 40.29 41.09 -31.22
N THR A 578 40.50 41.02 -32.53
CA THR A 578 41.74 41.33 -33.24
C THR A 578 42.14 42.80 -33.08
N THR A 579 43.30 43.04 -32.46
CA THR A 579 44.03 44.31 -32.60
C THR A 579 45.15 44.14 -33.60
N THR A 580 44.98 44.81 -34.73
CA THR A 580 46.00 45.13 -35.73
C THR A 580 47.10 45.98 -35.10
N THR A 581 48.35 45.53 -35.12
CA THR A 581 49.51 46.43 -35.09
C THR A 581 50.70 45.77 -35.80
N ASP A 582 51.46 46.63 -36.44
CA ASP A 582 52.43 46.42 -37.52
C ASP A 582 53.54 45.38 -37.29
N ARG A 583 53.98 44.83 -38.43
CA ARG A 583 55.30 44.22 -38.65
C ARG A 583 56.41 45.24 -38.36
N PRO A 584 57.59 44.74 -37.99
CA PRO A 584 58.74 45.01 -38.85
C PRO A 584 59.42 43.73 -39.32
N THR A 585 60.05 43.86 -40.47
CA THR A 585 60.91 42.92 -41.16
C THR A 585 62.31 42.89 -40.54
N ASP A 586 63.07 41.90 -41.02
CA ASP A 586 64.53 41.82 -41.10
C ASP A 586 65.29 41.20 -39.91
N ASP A 587 65.75 39.98 -40.16
CA ASP A 587 67.17 39.59 -40.25
C ASP A 587 68.15 40.40 -39.38
N ASP A 588 68.86 39.75 -38.45
CA ASP A 588 70.26 39.34 -38.65
C ASP A 588 70.82 38.60 -37.42
N GLU A 589 71.85 37.80 -37.67
CA GLU A 589 72.69 37.08 -36.70
C GLU A 589 73.30 37.99 -35.62
N SER A 590 73.34 37.51 -34.37
CA SER A 590 74.52 37.43 -33.47
C SER A 590 74.15 37.01 -32.05
#